data_AF-A0A8H4AT41-F1
#
_entry.id   AF-A0A8H4AT41-F1
#
_cell.length_a   1.000
_cell.length_b   1.000
_cell.length_c   1.000
_cell.angle_alpha   90.00
_cell.angle_beta   90.00
_cell.angle_gamma   90.00
#
_symmetry.space_group_name_H-M   'P 1'
#
loop_
_entity.id
_entity.type
_entity.pdbx_description
1 polymer ?
#
loop_
_entity_poly.entity_id
_entity_poly.type
_entity_poly.pdbx_seq_one_letter_code
_entity_poly.pdbx_strand_id
1 'polypeptide(L)'
;MPNLESSIFKAIQRIQTIRIIAYNNDISSNCQEPFLNLINNQTDLKELELNYFITSSFIHLLRREMLQLTSQSLQKLVLQEIKFNKDNLANLVPNLEVLSIRNSFENPLGEGQNILKNL
;
A
#
# COMPACT_ATOMS: atom_id res chain seq x y z
N MET A 1 -27.69 -22.76 1.04
CA MET A 1 -27.21 -21.90 -0.07
C MET A 1 -26.40 -20.77 0.54
N PRO A 2 -25.19 -20.45 0.05
CA PRO A 2 -24.48 -19.28 0.54
C PRO A 2 -25.29 -18.02 0.21
N ASN A 3 -25.41 -17.13 1.20
CA ASN A 3 -25.98 -15.80 1.05
C ASN A 3 -25.15 -15.04 -0.02
N LEU A 4 -25.83 -14.35 -0.95
CA LEU A 4 -25.21 -13.57 -2.04
C LEU A 4 -24.27 -12.47 -1.51
N GLU A 5 -24.68 -11.74 -0.48
CA GLU A 5 -23.89 -10.75 0.27
C GLU A 5 -22.62 -11.39 0.85
N SER A 6 -22.70 -12.57 1.49
CA SER A 6 -21.54 -13.30 2.01
C SER A 6 -20.56 -13.72 0.91
N SER A 7 -21.08 -14.07 -0.27
CA SER A 7 -20.25 -14.44 -1.42
C SER A 7 -19.56 -13.22 -2.04
N ILE A 8 -20.24 -12.06 -2.08
CA ILE A 8 -19.69 -10.78 -2.53
C ILE A 8 -18.60 -10.30 -1.55
N PHE A 9 -18.85 -10.33 -0.24
CA PHE A 9 -17.85 -9.97 0.77
C PHE A 9 -16.61 -10.85 0.66
N LYS A 10 -16.77 -12.18 0.54
CA LYS A 10 -15.64 -13.10 0.33
C LYS A 10 -14.89 -12.83 -0.97
N ALA A 11 -15.57 -12.46 -2.05
CA ALA A 11 -14.92 -12.11 -3.30
C ALA A 11 -14.09 -10.82 -3.15
N ILE A 12 -14.61 -9.82 -2.44
CA ILE A 12 -13.92 -8.55 -2.16
C ILE A 12 -12.72 -8.73 -1.23
N GLN A 13 -12.71 -9.72 -0.33
CA GLN A 13 -11.59 -10.02 0.57
C GLN A 13 -10.42 -10.77 -0.09
N ARG A 14 -10.60 -11.22 -1.33
CA ARG A 14 -9.61 -12.01 -2.08
C ARG A 14 -8.96 -11.22 -3.22
N ILE A 15 -9.00 -9.90 -3.14
CA ILE A 15 -8.31 -9.05 -4.10
C ILE A 15 -6.81 -9.23 -3.89
N GLN A 16 -6.14 -9.74 -4.92
CA GLN A 16 -4.71 -10.00 -4.89
C GLN A 16 -3.88 -8.79 -5.32
N THR A 17 -4.49 -7.84 -6.01
CA THR A 17 -3.81 -6.67 -6.56
C THR A 17 -4.68 -5.44 -6.35
N ILE A 18 -4.14 -4.45 -5.65
CA ILE A 18 -4.76 -3.13 -5.51
C ILE A 18 -3.82 -2.12 -6.14
N ARG A 19 -4.38 -1.28 -7.03
CA ARG A 19 -3.70 -0.12 -7.60
C ARG A 19 -4.53 1.11 -7.30
N ILE A 20 -3.94 2.05 -6.55
CA ILE A 20 -4.57 3.32 -6.24
C ILE A 20 -3.84 4.39 -7.07
N ILE A 21 -4.57 5.00 -8.00
CA ILE A 21 -4.08 6.06 -8.87
C ILE A 21 -4.92 7.30 -8.58
N ALA A 22 -4.30 8.33 -7.98
CA ALA A 22 -4.92 9.61 -7.75
C ALA A 22 -4.54 10.60 -8.87
N TYR A 23 -5.52 11.31 -9.44
CA TYR A 23 -5.28 12.28 -10.52
C TYR A 23 -5.10 13.73 -10.02
N ASN A 24 -5.39 13.98 -8.75
CA ASN A 24 -5.24 15.29 -8.10
C ASN A 24 -4.18 15.22 -7.00
N ASN A 25 -3.60 16.37 -6.65
CA ASN A 25 -2.48 16.52 -5.70
C ASN A 25 -2.73 15.97 -4.27
N ASP A 26 -3.91 15.43 -3.99
CA ASP A 26 -4.20 14.79 -2.71
C ASP A 26 -5.34 13.76 -2.85
N ILE A 27 -5.24 12.65 -2.12
CA ILE A 27 -6.41 11.84 -1.81
C ILE A 27 -7.19 12.63 -0.77
N SER A 28 -8.40 13.06 -1.13
CA SER A 28 -9.27 13.79 -0.21
C SER A 28 -9.37 13.01 1.11
N SER A 29 -9.32 13.72 2.24
CA SER A 29 -9.24 13.11 3.57
C SER A 29 -10.34 12.07 3.83
N ASN A 30 -11.53 12.28 3.24
CA ASN A 30 -12.67 11.36 3.28
C ASN A 30 -12.47 10.04 2.49
N CYS A 31 -11.50 9.95 1.59
CA CYS A 31 -11.18 8.74 0.83
C CYS A 31 -10.06 7.90 1.48
N GLN A 32 -9.32 8.48 2.44
CA GLN A 32 -8.18 7.80 3.07
C GLN A 32 -8.62 6.54 3.84
N GLU A 33 -9.60 6.68 4.74
CA GLU A 33 -10.12 5.57 5.55
C GLU A 33 -10.78 4.47 4.70
N PRO A 34 -11.63 4.76 3.69
CA PRO A 34 -12.13 3.75 2.77
C PRO A 34 -11.05 2.95 2.04
N PHE A 35 -9.96 3.60 1.58
CA PHE A 35 -8.86 2.89 0.92
C PHE A 35 -8.08 2.01 1.89
N LEU A 36 -7.83 2.47 3.12
CA LEU A 36 -7.19 1.67 4.15
C LEU A 36 -8.05 0.46 4.51
N ASN A 37 -9.36 0.65 4.67
CA ASN A 37 -10.30 -0.46 4.91
C ASN A 37 -10.32 -1.44 3.75
N LEU A 38 -10.29 -0.97 2.50
CA LEU A 38 -10.19 -1.86 1.34
C LEU A 38 -8.92 -2.71 1.40
N ILE A 39 -7.77 -2.09 1.68
CA ILE A 39 -6.48 -2.77 1.75
C ILE A 39 -6.44 -3.75 2.93
N ASN A 40 -6.80 -3.31 4.14
CA ASN A 40 -6.70 -4.10 5.37
C ASN A 40 -7.66 -5.29 5.41
N ASN A 41 -8.78 -5.23 4.67
CA ASN A 41 -9.74 -6.33 4.59
C ASN A 41 -9.30 -7.44 3.62
N GLN A 42 -8.16 -7.31 2.95
CA GLN A 42 -7.67 -8.33 2.02
C GLN A 42 -6.87 -9.42 2.73
N THR A 43 -7.25 -10.68 2.53
CA THR A 43 -6.48 -11.83 3.03
C THR A 43 -5.39 -12.25 2.04
N ASP A 44 -5.66 -12.07 0.75
CA ASP A 44 -4.84 -12.62 -0.34
C ASP A 44 -4.05 -11.53 -1.09
N LEU A 45 -3.90 -10.33 -0.53
CA LEU A 45 -3.24 -9.20 -1.21
C LEU A 45 -1.75 -9.46 -1.43
N LYS A 46 -1.35 -9.61 -2.70
CA LYS A 46 0.04 -9.86 -3.11
C LYS A 46 0.74 -8.62 -3.64
N GLU A 47 0.01 -7.76 -4.35
CA GLU A 47 0.54 -6.56 -4.99
C GLU A 47 -0.23 -5.32 -4.56
N LEU A 48 0.51 -4.31 -4.08
CA LEU A 48 -0.02 -2.99 -3.79
C LEU A 48 0.78 -1.94 -4.57
N GLU A 49 0.08 -1.18 -5.40
CA GLU A 49 0.64 -0.06 -6.13
C GLU A 49 -0.05 1.23 -5.72
N LEU A 50 0.76 2.19 -5.32
CA LEU A 50 0.36 3.49 -4.84
C LEU A 50 1.01 4.53 -5.74
N ASN A 51 0.20 5.19 -6.56
CA ASN A 51 0.66 6.16 -7.53
C ASN A 51 0.08 7.55 -7.22
N TYR A 52 0.98 8.54 -7.20
CA TYR A 52 0.71 9.98 -7.19
C TYR A 52 0.38 10.59 -5.83
N PHE A 53 1.13 11.63 -5.44
CA PHE A 53 1.01 12.53 -4.27
C PHE A 53 0.13 12.04 -3.12
N ILE A 54 0.32 10.78 -2.75
CA ILE A 54 -0.13 10.24 -1.50
C ILE A 54 0.67 11.03 -0.46
N THR A 55 -0.02 11.96 0.20
CA THR A 55 0.58 12.80 1.22
C THR A 55 1.30 11.94 2.25
N SER A 56 2.36 12.47 2.84
CA SER A 56 3.14 11.78 3.88
C SER A 56 2.26 11.22 5.00
N SER A 57 1.08 11.82 5.23
CA SER A 57 0.04 11.33 6.13
C SER A 57 -0.56 9.98 5.74
N PHE A 58 -0.84 9.72 4.45
CA PHE A 58 -1.41 8.44 4.04
C PHE A 58 -0.37 7.32 4.06
N ILE A 59 0.92 7.61 3.80
CA ILE A 59 2.01 6.64 4.04
C ILE A 59 2.13 6.35 5.54
N HIS A 60 2.04 7.36 6.40
CA HIS A 60 2.02 7.18 7.85
C HIS A 60 0.82 6.35 8.31
N LEU A 61 -0.36 6.56 7.73
CA LEU A 61 -1.56 5.76 7.96
C LEU A 61 -1.39 4.32 7.49
N LEU A 62 -0.88 4.10 6.27
CA LEU A 62 -0.51 2.77 5.77
C LEU A 62 0.47 2.09 6.73
N ARG A 63 1.49 2.80 7.23
CA ARG A 63 2.44 2.25 8.21
C ARG A 63 1.76 1.88 9.53
N ARG A 64 0.91 2.75 10.07
CA ARG A 64 0.28 2.54 11.39
C ARG A 64 -0.75 1.41 11.34
N GLU A 65 -1.45 1.26 10.22
CA GLU A 65 -2.62 0.38 10.13
C GLU A 65 -2.41 -0.87 9.26
N MET A 66 -1.60 -0.85 8.18
CA MET A 66 -1.35 -2.06 7.37
C MET A 66 -0.41 -3.06 8.05
N LEU A 67 0.53 -2.60 8.88
CA LEU A 67 1.59 -3.49 9.41
C LEU A 67 1.06 -4.60 10.32
N GLN A 68 -0.20 -4.54 10.77
CA GLN A 68 -0.78 -5.59 11.60
C GLN A 68 -1.46 -6.73 10.84
N LEU A 69 -1.95 -6.56 9.61
CA LEU A 69 -2.85 -7.56 8.99
C LEU A 69 -2.59 -7.89 7.51
N THR A 70 -2.15 -6.93 6.69
CA THR A 70 -1.81 -7.16 5.27
C THR A 70 -0.37 -7.62 5.05
N SER A 71 0.40 -7.79 6.12
CA SER A 71 1.84 -8.03 6.09
C SER A 71 2.27 -9.49 5.87
N GLN A 72 1.34 -10.46 5.80
CA GLN A 72 1.73 -11.85 5.56
C GLN A 72 1.72 -12.26 4.09
N SER A 73 0.87 -11.68 3.24
CA SER A 73 0.74 -12.09 1.84
C SER A 73 1.33 -11.10 0.84
N LEU A 74 1.65 -9.87 1.24
CA LEU A 74 2.15 -8.84 0.35
C LEU A 74 3.58 -9.14 -0.10
N GLN A 75 3.74 -9.37 -1.41
CA GLN A 75 5.02 -9.68 -2.07
C GLN A 75 5.57 -8.50 -2.85
N LYS A 76 4.71 -7.59 -3.33
CA LYS A 76 5.13 -6.46 -4.16
C LYS A 76 4.49 -5.16 -3.71
N LEU A 77 5.34 -4.16 -3.48
CA LEU A 77 4.97 -2.79 -3.15
C LEU A 77 5.58 -1.84 -4.17
N VAL A 78 4.73 -1.09 -4.85
CA VAL A 78 5.14 -0.04 -5.79
C VAL A 78 4.69 1.30 -5.22
N LEU A 79 5.65 2.18 -5.02
CA LEU A 79 5.49 3.54 -4.53
C LEU A 79 5.94 4.49 -5.63
N GLN A 80 5.01 5.17 -6.29
CA GLN A 80 5.32 6.12 -7.35
C GLN A 80 4.84 7.52 -6.98
N GLU A 81 5.71 8.51 -7.17
CA GLU A 81 5.37 9.93 -6.98
C GLU A 81 4.92 10.23 -5.55
N ILE A 82 5.62 9.62 -4.59
CA ILE A 82 5.31 9.68 -3.17
C ILE A 82 6.26 10.63 -2.45
N LYS A 83 5.76 11.37 -1.44
CA LYS A 83 6.61 12.19 -0.56
C LYS A 83 6.96 11.45 0.73
N PHE A 84 8.24 11.10 0.87
CA PHE A 84 8.78 10.49 2.08
C PHE A 84 9.08 11.53 3.18
N ASN A 85 9.23 11.10 4.43
CA ASN A 85 9.71 11.90 5.55
C ASN A 85 10.76 11.10 6.35
N LYS A 86 11.41 11.74 7.33
CA LYS A 86 12.57 11.21 8.07
C LYS A 86 12.33 9.89 8.82
N ASP A 87 11.07 9.49 9.05
CA ASP A 87 10.73 8.28 9.80
C ASP A 87 10.33 7.09 8.90
N ASN A 88 10.60 7.16 7.59
CA ASN A 88 10.02 6.23 6.64
C ASN A 88 10.86 4.96 6.37
N LEU A 89 10.15 3.83 6.29
CA LEU A 89 10.56 2.49 5.84
C LEU A 89 11.31 1.59 6.84
N ALA A 90 11.49 2.01 8.09
CA ALA A 90 11.85 1.07 9.16
C ALA A 90 10.65 0.14 9.45
N ASN A 91 10.82 -1.17 9.23
CA ASN A 91 9.81 -2.25 9.34
C ASN A 91 8.96 -2.48 8.08
N LEU A 92 9.61 -2.71 6.94
CA LEU A 92 8.91 -3.24 5.76
C LEU A 92 8.42 -4.68 6.00
N VAL A 93 7.38 -5.03 5.23
CA VAL A 93 6.65 -6.29 5.32
C VAL A 93 7.62 -7.48 5.16
N PRO A 94 7.61 -8.48 6.07
CA PRO A 94 8.63 -9.55 6.10
C PRO A 94 8.66 -10.41 4.83
N ASN A 95 7.56 -10.48 4.09
CA ASN A 95 7.42 -11.29 2.87
C ASN A 95 7.53 -10.46 1.57
N LEU A 96 7.96 -9.20 1.67
CA LEU A 96 8.09 -8.34 0.51
C LEU A 96 9.28 -8.80 -0.36
N GLU A 97 9.00 -9.18 -1.60
CA GLU A 97 9.98 -9.62 -2.61
C GLU A 97 10.38 -8.48 -3.56
N VAL A 98 9.46 -7.53 -3.80
CA VAL A 98 9.66 -6.41 -4.70
C VAL A 98 9.26 -5.10 -4.01
N LEU A 99 10.22 -4.20 -3.86
CA LEU A 99 9.99 -2.80 -3.53
C LEU A 99 10.44 -1.93 -4.69
N SER A 100 9.51 -1.24 -5.34
CA SER A 100 9.80 -0.27 -6.40
C SER A 100 9.43 1.12 -5.92
N ILE A 101 10.39 2.05 -5.90
CA ILE A 101 10.15 3.46 -5.60
C ILE A 101 10.55 4.29 -6.82
N ARG A 102 9.63 5.10 -7.34
CA ARG A 102 9.83 5.89 -8.56
C ARG A 102 9.38 7.32 -8.39
N ASN A 103 10.10 8.27 -9.00
CA ASN A 103 9.75 9.69 -9.07
C ASN A 103 9.34 10.28 -7.71
N SER A 104 9.99 9.87 -6.63
CA SER A 104 9.51 10.12 -5.26
C SER A 104 10.40 11.13 -4.54
N PHE A 105 9.79 12.00 -3.73
CA PHE A 105 10.47 13.09 -3.03
C PHE A 105 10.97 12.64 -1.66
N GLU A 106 12.14 13.15 -1.26
CA GLU A 106 12.74 12.92 0.07
C GLU A 106 12.93 11.42 0.41
N ASN A 107 13.02 10.56 -0.61
CA ASN A 107 13.14 9.10 -0.46
C ASN A 107 14.50 8.70 0.16
N PRO A 108 14.53 8.13 1.37
CA PRO A 108 15.78 7.79 2.05
C PRO A 108 16.51 6.59 1.42
N LEU A 109 15.86 5.77 0.58
CA LEU A 109 16.44 4.54 0.04
C LEU A 109 16.97 4.66 -1.41
N GLY A 110 16.80 5.83 -2.04
CA GLY A 110 17.10 6.05 -3.46
C GLY A 110 16.03 5.49 -4.42
N GLU A 111 16.05 5.93 -5.67
CA GLU A 111 15.09 5.50 -6.70
C GLU A 111 15.48 4.18 -7.37
N GLY A 112 14.51 3.36 -7.77
CA GLY A 112 14.75 2.12 -8.49
C GLY A 112 13.76 0.99 -8.20
N GLN A 113 14.00 -0.16 -8.83
CA GLN A 113 13.30 -1.41 -8.53
C GLN A 113 14.16 -2.29 -7.61
N ASN A 114 13.51 -3.06 -6.74
CA ASN A 114 14.13 -3.98 -5.80
C ASN A 114 15.09 -3.28 -4.82
N ILE A 115 14.61 -2.18 -4.25
CA ILE A 115 15.34 -1.39 -3.25
C ILE A 115 15.48 -2.14 -1.91
N LEU A 116 14.88 -3.33 -1.79
CA LEU A 116 14.98 -4.20 -0.61
C LEU A 116 16.43 -4.49 -0.18
N LYS A 117 17.40 -4.45 -1.09
CA LYS A 117 18.82 -4.66 -0.77
C LYS A 117 19.45 -3.50 0.03
N ASN A 118 18.78 -2.35 0.08
CA ASN A 118 19.24 -1.14 0.76
C ASN A 118 18.63 -1.00 2.18
N LEU A 119 17.85 -1.98 2.62
CA LEU A 119 17.18 -2.07 3.92
C LEU A 119 17.91 -3.05 4.84
#